data_AF-A0A8H3A1P1-F1
#
_entry.id   AF-A0A8H3A1P1-F1
#
_cell.length_a   1.000
_cell.length_b   1.000
_cell.length_c   1.000
_cell.angle_alpha   90.00
_cell.angle_beta   90.00
_cell.angle_gamma   90.00
#
_symmetry.space_group_name_H-M   'P 1'
#
loop_
_entity.id
_entity.type
_entity.pdbx_description
1 polymer ?
#
loop_
_entity_poly.entity_id
_entity_poly.type
_entity_poly.pdbx_seq_one_letter_code
_entity_poly.pdbx_strand_id
1 'polypeptide(L)'
;MSISQSDKFYFPRGDLVLQVENTLFKLHQDILVRHSGFFEDMFSTPTSDDTEGTEKNPLVLPSDLCSARSFTILCKLLYPPKMGYCLNISVKRLGEWEHVLRATVALQMGDTRKMILTKLDEDTPNIKSDTARLLRLYLDYEEAPPSLRSACLRILACRRKQITPDEVRILGEEGTCLVNHVREAVRENLSLHLIRTLQRSKDLVSAQHAECIPIAFSRMLRTPVDKGPQKTNVDDTQDIFQPALGYMLCQVCSVQWKPAVESFKILSARIVDRYNKGAPPVDTSQVLMA
;
A
#
# COMPACT_ATOMS: atom_id res chain seq x y z
N MET A 1 -22.91 -19.26 -25.51
CA MET A 1 -21.55 -18.69 -25.54
C MET A 1 -20.60 -19.83 -25.90
N SER A 2 -19.68 -19.64 -26.84
CA SER A 2 -18.73 -20.68 -27.24
C SER A 2 -17.54 -20.72 -26.30
N ILE A 3 -17.19 -21.92 -25.81
CA ILE A 3 -15.96 -22.15 -25.05
C ILE A 3 -14.76 -22.08 -26.01
N SER A 4 -13.68 -21.41 -25.63
CA SER A 4 -12.45 -21.30 -26.42
C SER A 4 -11.20 -21.70 -25.64
N GLN A 5 -10.17 -22.18 -26.33
CA GLN A 5 -8.89 -22.51 -25.72
C GLN A 5 -8.09 -21.23 -25.44
N SER A 6 -7.29 -21.23 -24.36
CA SER A 6 -6.35 -20.14 -24.08
C SER A 6 -5.18 -20.17 -25.06
N ASP A 7 -4.94 -19.06 -25.78
CA ASP A 7 -3.86 -18.95 -26.77
C ASP A 7 -2.46 -19.25 -26.20
N LYS A 8 -2.25 -18.97 -24.90
CA LYS A 8 -0.92 -19.05 -24.25
C LYS A 8 -0.80 -20.18 -23.25
N PHE A 9 -1.92 -20.67 -22.73
CA PHE A 9 -1.97 -21.58 -21.59
C PHE A 9 -2.77 -22.84 -21.94
N TYR A 10 -2.52 -23.36 -23.14
CA TYR A 10 -3.03 -24.63 -23.61
C TYR A 10 -1.84 -25.47 -24.10
N PHE A 11 -1.18 -26.15 -23.16
CA PHE A 11 0.06 -26.87 -23.43
C PHE A 11 -0.24 -28.25 -24.04
N PRO A 12 0.42 -28.62 -25.16
CA PRO A 12 0.23 -29.95 -25.76
C PRO A 12 0.54 -31.10 -24.80
N ARG A 13 1.49 -30.90 -23.87
CA ARG A 13 1.93 -31.88 -22.87
C ARG A 13 1.27 -31.72 -21.49
N GLY A 14 0.32 -30.81 -21.35
CA GLY A 14 -0.45 -30.68 -20.10
C GLY A 14 -1.30 -31.93 -19.86
N ASP A 15 -1.39 -32.33 -18.60
CA ASP A 15 -2.14 -33.49 -18.11
C ASP A 15 -3.50 -33.10 -17.49
N LEU A 16 -3.76 -31.80 -17.32
CA LEU A 16 -5.00 -31.27 -16.77
C LEU A 16 -5.62 -30.21 -17.68
N VAL A 17 -6.92 -30.36 -17.97
CA VAL A 17 -7.75 -29.36 -18.66
C VAL A 17 -8.71 -28.72 -17.67
N LEU A 18 -8.48 -27.44 -17.38
CA LEU A 18 -9.34 -26.60 -16.57
C LEU A 18 -10.24 -25.75 -17.46
N GLN A 19 -11.50 -25.58 -17.07
CA GLN A 19 -12.38 -24.55 -17.62
C GLN A 19 -12.57 -23.44 -16.60
N VAL A 20 -12.22 -22.21 -16.97
CA VAL A 20 -12.53 -21.00 -16.19
C VAL A 20 -13.40 -20.10 -17.04
N GLU A 21 -14.62 -19.84 -16.60
CA GLU A 21 -15.66 -19.19 -17.40
C GLU A 21 -15.80 -19.88 -18.78
N ASN A 22 -15.57 -19.16 -19.87
CA ASN A 22 -15.65 -19.68 -21.24
C ASN A 22 -14.27 -20.04 -21.81
N THR A 23 -13.23 -20.15 -20.99
CA THR A 23 -11.84 -20.39 -21.44
C THR A 23 -11.30 -21.72 -20.92
N LEU A 24 -10.77 -22.55 -21.82
CA LEU A 24 -10.05 -23.78 -21.48
C LEU A 24 -8.55 -23.53 -21.33
N PHE A 25 -7.99 -24.05 -20.26
CA PHE A 25 -6.56 -24.05 -19.96
C PHE A 25 -6.08 -25.49 -19.89
N LYS A 26 -5.04 -25.84 -20.64
CA LYS A 26 -4.41 -27.16 -20.55
C LYS A 26 -3.04 -26.98 -19.90
N LEU A 27 -2.92 -27.41 -18.66
CA LEU A 27 -1.83 -27.13 -17.72
C LEU A 27 -1.24 -28.42 -17.16
N HIS A 28 -0.21 -28.28 -16.32
CA HIS A 28 0.41 -29.39 -15.62
C HIS A 28 -0.08 -29.40 -14.16
N GLN A 29 -0.63 -30.53 -13.72
CA GLN A 29 -1.21 -30.73 -12.40
C GLN A 29 -0.16 -30.51 -11.29
N ASP A 30 1.06 -31.01 -11.49
CA ASP A 30 2.16 -30.92 -10.52
C ASP A 30 2.53 -29.46 -10.17
N ILE A 31 2.52 -28.57 -11.17
CA ILE A 31 2.79 -27.14 -10.97
C ILE A 31 1.65 -26.48 -10.18
N LEU A 32 0.40 -26.84 -10.45
CA LEU A 32 -0.75 -26.28 -9.73
C LEU A 32 -0.76 -26.73 -8.28
N VAL A 33 -0.64 -28.04 -8.02
CA VAL A 33 -0.56 -28.62 -6.67
C VAL A 33 0.56 -27.98 -5.86
N ARG A 34 1.74 -27.79 -6.46
CA ARG A 34 2.88 -27.16 -5.79
C ARG A 34 2.61 -25.74 -5.27
N HIS A 35 1.74 -24.98 -5.94
CA HIS A 35 1.55 -23.56 -5.69
C HIS A 35 0.15 -23.19 -5.17
N SER A 36 -0.73 -24.17 -4.98
CA SER A 36 -2.12 -23.96 -4.59
C SER A 36 -2.59 -25.11 -3.69
N GLY A 37 -2.84 -24.79 -2.42
CA GLY A 37 -3.43 -25.75 -1.47
C GLY A 37 -4.80 -26.23 -1.91
N PHE A 38 -5.58 -25.38 -2.61
CA PHE A 38 -6.87 -25.76 -3.19
C PHE A 38 -6.73 -26.94 -4.16
N PHE A 39 -5.77 -26.88 -5.09
CA PHE A 39 -5.56 -27.96 -6.05
C PHE A 39 -4.93 -29.19 -5.38
N GLU A 40 -4.01 -28.99 -4.42
CA GLU A 40 -3.45 -30.09 -3.61
C GLU A 40 -4.55 -30.88 -2.89
N ASP A 41 -5.42 -30.20 -2.14
CA ASP A 41 -6.54 -30.81 -1.42
C ASP A 41 -7.50 -31.52 -2.37
N MET A 42 -7.89 -30.84 -3.45
CA MET A 42 -8.83 -31.38 -4.43
C MET A 42 -8.29 -32.65 -5.10
N PHE A 43 -7.02 -32.68 -5.52
CA PHE A 43 -6.43 -33.86 -6.15
C PHE A 43 -6.01 -34.96 -5.17
N SER A 44 -5.89 -34.65 -3.87
CA SER A 44 -5.67 -35.66 -2.84
C SER A 44 -6.90 -36.51 -2.53
N THR A 45 -8.08 -36.00 -2.91
CA THR A 45 -9.36 -36.69 -2.69
C THR A 45 -9.61 -37.69 -3.84
N PRO A 46 -9.93 -38.97 -3.55
CA PRO A 46 -10.28 -39.94 -4.59
C PRO A 46 -11.49 -39.45 -5.39
N THR A 47 -11.31 -39.29 -6.69
CA THR A 47 -12.41 -39.00 -7.62
C THR A 47 -13.11 -40.31 -8.01
N SER A 48 -14.44 -40.24 -8.20
CA SER A 48 -15.22 -41.35 -8.77
C SER A 48 -15.27 -41.33 -10.31
N ASP A 49 -14.72 -40.29 -10.93
CA ASP A 49 -14.73 -40.06 -12.37
C ASP A 49 -13.30 -39.83 -12.90
N ASP A 50 -12.72 -40.89 -13.44
CA ASP A 50 -11.38 -40.88 -14.05
C ASP A 50 -11.27 -39.99 -15.29
N THR A 51 -12.39 -39.44 -15.79
CA THR A 51 -12.42 -38.56 -16.97
C THR A 51 -12.40 -37.08 -16.63
N GLU A 52 -12.58 -36.71 -15.36
CA GLU A 52 -12.54 -35.32 -14.91
C GLU A 52 -11.16 -34.68 -15.18
N GLY A 53 -11.17 -33.43 -15.64
CA GLY A 53 -9.93 -32.73 -16.01
C GLY A 53 -9.39 -33.11 -17.39
N THR A 54 -10.14 -33.82 -18.22
CA THR A 54 -9.74 -34.14 -19.60
C THR A 54 -10.33 -33.17 -20.63
N GLU A 55 -9.90 -33.23 -21.89
CA GLU A 55 -10.48 -32.41 -22.96
C GLU A 55 -11.98 -32.67 -23.19
N LYS A 56 -12.45 -33.88 -22.87
CA LYS A 56 -13.86 -34.29 -23.01
C LYS A 56 -14.70 -33.89 -21.81
N ASN A 57 -14.08 -33.84 -20.63
CA ASN A 57 -14.73 -33.46 -19.38
C ASN A 57 -13.78 -32.54 -18.58
N PRO A 58 -13.66 -31.25 -18.97
CA PRO A 58 -12.78 -30.30 -18.30
C PRO A 58 -13.19 -30.10 -16.84
N LEU A 59 -12.20 -29.94 -15.96
CA LEU A 59 -12.45 -29.58 -14.58
C LEU A 59 -12.85 -28.11 -14.51
N VAL A 60 -14.10 -27.83 -14.12
CA VAL A 60 -14.66 -26.47 -14.11
C VAL A 60 -14.29 -25.76 -12.82
N LEU A 61 -13.56 -24.65 -12.94
CA LEU A 61 -13.33 -23.72 -11.84
C LEU A 61 -14.48 -22.71 -11.78
N PRO A 62 -15.22 -22.64 -10.66
CA PRO A 62 -16.30 -21.69 -10.48
C PRO A 62 -15.86 -20.23 -10.67
N SER A 63 -16.68 -19.43 -11.35
CA SER A 63 -16.35 -18.04 -11.70
C SER A 63 -16.33 -17.08 -10.51
N ASP A 64 -16.99 -17.45 -9.41
CA ASP A 64 -16.95 -16.76 -8.13
C ASP A 64 -15.60 -16.91 -7.42
N LEU A 65 -14.88 -18.03 -7.65
CA LEU A 65 -13.52 -18.21 -7.13
C LEU A 65 -12.49 -17.44 -7.97
N CYS A 66 -12.58 -17.51 -9.29
CA CYS A 66 -11.62 -16.85 -10.17
C CYS A 66 -12.18 -16.60 -11.57
N SER A 67 -12.03 -15.36 -12.07
CA SER A 67 -12.29 -15.06 -13.48
C SER A 67 -11.21 -15.62 -14.40
N ALA A 68 -11.53 -15.82 -15.69
CA ALA A 68 -10.54 -16.26 -16.67
C ALA A 68 -9.39 -15.26 -16.82
N ARG A 69 -9.67 -13.96 -16.64
CA ARG A 69 -8.66 -12.89 -16.67
C ARG A 69 -7.70 -13.00 -15.49
N SER A 70 -8.20 -13.14 -14.26
CA SER A 70 -7.37 -13.32 -13.07
C SER A 70 -6.55 -14.60 -13.19
N PHE A 71 -7.17 -15.70 -13.63
CA PHE A 71 -6.51 -16.99 -13.82
C PHE A 71 -5.39 -16.91 -14.85
N THR A 72 -5.62 -16.22 -15.97
CA THR A 72 -4.59 -15.96 -16.99
C THR A 72 -3.38 -15.22 -16.41
N ILE A 73 -3.56 -14.32 -15.44
CA ILE A 73 -2.45 -13.62 -14.77
C ILE A 73 -1.72 -14.54 -13.81
N LEU A 74 -2.45 -15.36 -13.04
CA LEU A 74 -1.85 -16.41 -12.21
C LEU A 74 -1.02 -17.38 -13.05
N CYS A 75 -1.52 -17.82 -14.20
CA CYS A 75 -0.77 -18.66 -15.13
C CYS A 75 0.51 -17.99 -15.63
N LYS A 76 0.54 -16.65 -15.85
CA LYS A 76 1.79 -15.94 -16.21
C LYS A 76 2.83 -15.96 -15.09
N LEU A 77 2.40 -16.05 -13.83
CA LEU A 77 3.28 -16.17 -12.67
C LEU A 77 3.81 -17.60 -12.53
N LEU A 78 2.94 -18.60 -12.71
CA LEU A 78 3.29 -20.02 -12.59
C LEU A 78 4.12 -20.54 -13.77
N TYR A 79 3.90 -19.98 -14.96
CA TYR A 79 4.54 -20.40 -16.21
C TYR A 79 5.30 -19.22 -16.83
N PRO A 80 6.45 -18.81 -16.26
CA PRO A 80 7.26 -17.75 -16.84
C PRO A 80 7.81 -18.19 -18.21
N PRO A 81 7.77 -17.33 -19.24
CA PRO A 81 8.20 -17.68 -20.59
C PRO A 81 9.71 -17.97 -20.70
N LYS A 82 10.51 -17.44 -19.77
CA LYS A 82 11.96 -17.63 -19.69
C LYS A 82 12.39 -17.69 -18.24
N MET A 83 13.46 -18.42 -17.95
CA MET A 83 14.09 -18.40 -16.63
C MET A 83 14.47 -16.96 -16.24
N GLY A 84 14.14 -16.58 -15.00
CA GLY A 84 14.36 -15.23 -14.49
C GLY A 84 13.39 -14.16 -15.02
N TYR A 85 12.41 -14.52 -15.85
CA TYR A 85 11.36 -13.58 -16.23
C TYR A 85 10.44 -13.31 -15.03
N CYS A 86 10.39 -12.06 -14.59
CA CYS A 86 9.44 -11.60 -13.58
C CYS A 86 8.31 -10.82 -14.27
N LEU A 87 7.07 -11.19 -13.98
CA LEU A 87 5.92 -10.41 -14.43
C LEU A 87 5.99 -9.01 -13.82
N ASN A 88 5.74 -7.97 -14.63
CA ASN A 88 5.72 -6.60 -14.13
C ASN A 88 4.48 -6.37 -13.25
N ILE A 89 4.70 -6.36 -11.94
CA ILE A 89 3.70 -6.02 -10.91
C ILE A 89 3.89 -4.56 -10.56
N SER A 90 2.85 -3.76 -10.74
CA SER A 90 2.91 -2.31 -10.51
C SER A 90 1.62 -1.79 -9.90
N VAL A 91 1.76 -0.83 -9.00
CA VAL A 91 0.67 -0.09 -8.35
C VAL A 91 -0.21 0.62 -9.38
N LYS A 92 0.32 0.99 -10.55
CA LYS A 92 -0.49 1.61 -11.61
C LYS A 92 -1.63 0.72 -12.13
N ARG A 93 -1.53 -0.60 -11.91
CA ARG A 93 -2.54 -1.60 -12.30
C ARG A 93 -3.21 -2.23 -11.07
N LEU A 94 -3.27 -1.51 -9.94
CA LEU A 94 -3.75 -2.07 -8.68
C LEU A 94 -5.13 -2.73 -8.77
N GLY A 95 -6.04 -2.17 -9.56
CA GLY A 95 -7.37 -2.74 -9.76
C GLY A 95 -7.35 -4.14 -10.37
N GLU A 96 -6.37 -4.46 -11.20
CA GLU A 96 -6.22 -5.83 -11.70
C GLU A 96 -5.65 -6.76 -10.62
N TRP A 97 -4.67 -6.26 -9.85
CA TRP A 97 -4.05 -7.03 -8.76
C TRP A 97 -5.02 -7.33 -7.62
N GLU A 98 -5.99 -6.46 -7.33
CA GLU A 98 -7.06 -6.75 -6.35
C GLU A 98 -7.85 -8.03 -6.71
N HIS A 99 -8.21 -8.19 -7.99
CA HIS A 99 -8.93 -9.39 -8.44
C HIS A 99 -8.04 -10.63 -8.41
N VAL A 100 -6.74 -10.48 -8.69
CA VAL A 100 -5.77 -11.58 -8.62
C VAL A 100 -5.52 -11.98 -7.17
N LEU A 101 -5.36 -11.02 -6.25
CA LEU A 101 -5.14 -11.28 -4.83
C LEU A 101 -6.36 -11.99 -4.21
N ARG A 102 -7.59 -11.61 -4.55
CA ARG A 102 -8.79 -12.37 -4.14
C ARG A 102 -8.76 -13.82 -4.66
N ALA A 103 -8.40 -14.01 -5.94
CA ALA A 103 -8.24 -15.35 -6.50
C ALA A 103 -7.15 -16.17 -5.77
N THR A 104 -6.04 -15.54 -5.33
CA THR A 104 -5.02 -16.25 -4.54
C THR A 104 -5.53 -16.69 -3.16
N VAL A 105 -6.52 -16.00 -2.57
CA VAL A 105 -7.17 -16.48 -1.34
C VAL A 105 -8.04 -17.70 -1.65
N ALA A 106 -8.92 -17.57 -2.65
CA ALA A 106 -9.84 -18.64 -3.05
C ALA A 106 -9.10 -19.93 -3.43
N LEU A 107 -7.97 -19.79 -4.15
CA LEU A 107 -7.12 -20.89 -4.59
C LEU A 107 -6.02 -21.26 -3.58
N GLN A 108 -6.04 -20.68 -2.38
CA GLN A 108 -5.06 -20.94 -1.31
C GLN A 108 -3.58 -20.84 -1.76
N MET A 109 -3.25 -19.80 -2.53
CA MET A 109 -1.91 -19.56 -3.09
C MET A 109 -1.11 -18.57 -2.24
N GLY A 110 -0.81 -18.92 -0.98
CA GLY A 110 -0.18 -18.03 0.00
C GLY A 110 1.16 -17.42 -0.45
N ASP A 111 2.07 -18.23 -0.99
CA ASP A 111 3.38 -17.75 -1.48
C ASP A 111 3.25 -16.79 -2.66
N THR A 112 2.30 -17.08 -3.57
CA THR A 112 2.02 -16.21 -4.72
C THR A 112 1.45 -14.87 -4.25
N ARG A 113 0.54 -14.89 -3.26
CA ARG A 113 0.00 -13.68 -2.63
C ARG A 113 1.11 -12.83 -2.02
N LYS A 114 1.96 -13.44 -1.19
CA LYS A 114 3.10 -12.77 -0.55
C LYS A 114 4.05 -12.16 -1.57
N MET A 115 4.36 -12.87 -2.65
CA MET A 115 5.19 -12.36 -3.75
C MET A 115 4.56 -11.12 -4.41
N ILE A 116 3.26 -11.15 -4.74
CA ILE A 116 2.56 -10.01 -5.35
C ILE A 116 2.62 -8.79 -4.44
N LEU A 117 2.29 -8.96 -3.14
CA LEU A 117 2.30 -7.88 -2.16
C LEU A 117 3.70 -7.29 -1.97
N THR A 118 4.74 -8.14 -1.94
CA THR A 118 6.14 -7.70 -1.88
C THR A 118 6.52 -6.86 -3.11
N LYS A 119 6.11 -7.27 -4.30
CA LYS A 119 6.40 -6.50 -5.53
C LYS A 119 5.63 -5.19 -5.63
N LEU A 120 4.42 -5.12 -5.06
CA LEU A 120 3.69 -3.85 -4.94
C LEU A 120 4.38 -2.88 -3.97
N ASP A 121 4.97 -3.38 -2.88
CA ASP A 121 5.77 -2.58 -1.94
C ASP A 121 7.07 -2.06 -2.56
N GLU A 122 7.75 -2.89 -3.36
CA GLU A 122 8.95 -2.51 -4.11
C GLU A 122 8.69 -1.39 -5.15
N ASP A 123 7.44 -1.21 -5.63
CA ASP A 123 7.04 -0.14 -6.54
C ASP A 123 6.84 1.21 -5.82
N THR A 124 7.80 1.55 -4.95
CA THR A 124 7.81 2.73 -4.07
C THR A 124 7.46 4.05 -4.79
N PRO A 125 7.97 4.35 -6.01
CA PRO A 125 7.64 5.60 -6.71
C PRO A 125 6.15 5.78 -7.02
N ASN A 126 5.40 4.67 -7.11
CA ASN A 126 3.99 4.68 -7.49
C ASN A 126 3.04 4.49 -6.29
N ILE A 127 3.52 4.18 -5.08
CA ILE A 127 2.66 4.03 -3.88
C ILE A 127 1.76 5.26 -3.65
N LYS A 128 2.27 6.46 -3.93
CA LYS A 128 1.51 7.72 -3.76
C LYS A 128 0.27 7.83 -4.66
N SER A 129 0.21 7.12 -5.79
CA SER A 129 -0.89 7.25 -6.74
C SER A 129 -2.16 6.56 -6.27
N ASP A 130 -2.05 5.56 -5.38
CA ASP A 130 -3.20 4.76 -4.95
C ASP A 130 -3.11 4.33 -3.46
N THR A 131 -2.65 5.26 -2.63
CA THR A 131 -2.21 4.98 -1.25
C THR A 131 -3.31 4.41 -0.35
N ALA A 132 -4.55 4.91 -0.48
CA ALA A 132 -5.67 4.43 0.33
C ALA A 132 -6.03 2.98 0.00
N ARG A 133 -6.01 2.61 -1.29
CA ARG A 133 -6.28 1.23 -1.73
C ARG A 133 -5.15 0.29 -1.32
N LEU A 134 -3.89 0.73 -1.39
CA LEU A 134 -2.75 -0.04 -0.89
C LEU A 134 -2.80 -0.26 0.62
N LEU A 135 -3.17 0.77 1.40
CA LEU A 135 -3.36 0.59 2.85
C LEU A 135 -4.51 -0.38 3.14
N ARG A 136 -5.61 -0.30 2.38
CA ARG A 136 -6.71 -1.25 2.51
C ARG A 136 -6.25 -2.68 2.22
N LEU A 137 -5.50 -2.89 1.14
CA LEU A 137 -4.91 -4.19 0.80
C LEU A 137 -4.02 -4.71 1.93
N TYR A 138 -3.19 -3.86 2.54
CA TYR A 138 -2.39 -4.27 3.70
C TYR A 138 -3.27 -4.79 4.85
N LEU A 139 -4.39 -4.11 5.14
CA LEU A 139 -5.30 -4.53 6.21
C LEU A 139 -6.02 -5.84 5.89
N ASP A 140 -6.29 -6.09 4.60
CA ASP A 140 -6.98 -7.29 4.13
C ASP A 140 -6.07 -8.54 4.06
N TYR A 141 -4.74 -8.38 4.09
CA TYR A 141 -3.78 -9.47 3.86
C TYR A 141 -2.65 -9.50 4.90
N GLU A 142 -2.60 -10.55 5.72
CA GLU A 142 -1.58 -10.73 6.76
C GLU A 142 -0.16 -10.85 6.19
N GLU A 143 0.01 -11.33 4.95
CA GLU A 143 1.31 -11.46 4.30
C GLU A 143 1.87 -10.13 3.76
N ALA A 144 1.10 -9.04 3.87
CA ALA A 144 1.52 -7.75 3.37
C ALA A 144 2.76 -7.22 4.12
N PRO A 145 3.78 -6.71 3.42
CA PRO A 145 4.98 -6.20 4.06
C PRO A 145 4.68 -5.02 5.01
N PRO A 146 5.25 -4.99 6.24
CA PRO A 146 5.08 -3.85 7.16
C PRO A 146 5.63 -2.52 6.60
N SER A 147 6.57 -2.57 5.67
CA SER A 147 7.07 -1.41 4.91
C SER A 147 5.95 -0.72 4.12
N LEU A 148 5.02 -1.49 3.55
CA LEU A 148 3.89 -0.97 2.78
C LEU A 148 2.95 -0.15 3.67
N ARG A 149 2.59 -0.70 4.84
CA ARG A 149 1.81 0.03 5.86
C ARG A 149 2.50 1.32 6.26
N SER A 150 3.79 1.26 6.58
CA SER A 150 4.54 2.45 7.00
C SER A 150 4.59 3.52 5.91
N ALA A 151 4.83 3.12 4.65
CA ALA A 151 4.83 4.02 3.51
C ALA A 151 3.46 4.69 3.32
N CYS A 152 2.37 3.91 3.35
CA CYS A 152 1.02 4.42 3.20
C CYS A 152 0.61 5.35 4.35
N LEU A 153 0.86 4.96 5.60
CA LEU A 153 0.58 5.78 6.77
C LEU A 153 1.36 7.09 6.75
N ARG A 154 2.64 7.05 6.39
CA ARG A 154 3.45 8.26 6.25
C ARG A 154 2.83 9.23 5.24
N ILE A 155 2.41 8.74 4.07
CA ILE A 155 1.80 9.57 3.03
C ILE A 155 0.46 10.17 3.51
N LEU A 156 -0.44 9.34 4.05
CA LEU A 156 -1.79 9.79 4.44
C LEU A 156 -1.78 10.67 5.70
N ALA A 157 -0.93 10.35 6.68
CA ALA A 157 -0.85 11.07 7.94
C ALA A 157 -0.06 12.39 7.82
N CYS A 158 0.99 12.41 6.99
CA CYS A 158 1.86 13.59 6.86
C CYS A 158 1.45 14.54 5.73
N ARG A 159 0.47 14.21 4.88
CA ARG A 159 -0.03 15.18 3.88
C ARG A 159 -0.98 16.20 4.51
N ARG A 160 -1.14 17.34 3.82
CA ARG A 160 -2.05 18.41 4.25
C ARG A 160 -3.50 18.06 4.03
N LYS A 161 -3.80 17.55 2.83
CA LYS A 161 -5.13 17.12 2.42
C LYS A 161 -5.75 16.23 3.50
N GLN A 162 -6.99 16.54 3.87
CA GLN A 162 -7.79 15.70 4.76
C GLN A 162 -8.10 14.36 4.09
N ILE A 163 -8.54 13.36 4.86
CA ILE A 163 -9.04 12.12 4.28
C ILE A 163 -10.36 12.44 3.56
N THR A 164 -10.43 12.14 2.28
CA THR A 164 -11.62 12.42 1.47
C THR A 164 -12.72 11.39 1.75
N PRO A 165 -13.99 11.71 1.47
CA PRO A 165 -15.08 10.72 1.59
C PRO A 165 -14.83 9.44 0.78
N ASP A 166 -14.21 9.55 -0.40
CA ASP A 166 -13.83 8.39 -1.21
C ASP A 166 -12.76 7.52 -0.53
N GLU A 167 -11.75 8.14 0.08
CA GLU A 167 -10.72 7.41 0.83
C GLU A 167 -11.31 6.77 2.09
N VAL A 168 -12.24 7.44 2.79
CA VAL A 168 -12.97 6.83 3.91
C VAL A 168 -13.72 5.58 3.46
N ARG A 169 -14.41 5.64 2.32
CA ARG A 169 -15.12 4.48 1.75
C ARG A 169 -14.17 3.33 1.41
N ILE A 170 -12.98 3.64 0.88
CA ILE A 170 -11.98 2.63 0.52
C ILE A 170 -11.34 2.00 1.76
N LEU A 171 -10.94 2.83 2.73
CA LEU A 171 -10.24 2.38 3.94
C LEU A 171 -11.17 1.63 4.91
N GLY A 172 -12.45 1.99 4.93
CA GLY A 172 -13.39 1.56 5.94
C GLY A 172 -13.11 2.21 7.30
N GLU A 173 -13.84 1.76 8.33
CA GLU A 173 -13.74 2.29 9.70
C GLU A 173 -12.32 2.11 10.27
N GLU A 174 -11.81 0.88 10.24
CA GLU A 174 -10.50 0.52 10.80
C GLU A 174 -9.37 1.36 10.18
N GLY A 175 -9.28 1.38 8.84
CA GLY A 175 -8.24 2.13 8.15
C GLY A 175 -8.36 3.64 8.36
N THR A 176 -9.58 4.18 8.41
CA THR A 176 -9.82 5.61 8.67
C THR A 176 -9.40 6.00 10.08
N CYS A 177 -9.80 5.20 11.08
CA CYS A 177 -9.43 5.42 12.48
C CYS A 177 -7.91 5.37 12.66
N LEU A 178 -7.26 4.36 12.07
CA LEU A 178 -5.81 4.21 12.10
C LEU A 178 -5.10 5.45 11.52
N VAL A 179 -5.50 5.90 10.34
CA VAL A 179 -4.88 7.05 9.68
C VAL A 179 -5.07 8.33 10.50
N ASN A 180 -6.27 8.55 11.04
CA ASN A 180 -6.55 9.72 11.88
C ASN A 180 -5.75 9.70 13.17
N HIS A 181 -5.68 8.56 13.85
CA HIS A 181 -4.93 8.41 15.09
C HIS A 181 -3.42 8.65 14.88
N VAL A 182 -2.83 8.10 13.81
CA VAL A 182 -1.44 8.36 13.45
C VAL A 182 -1.23 9.84 13.10
N ARG A 183 -2.17 10.46 12.37
CA ARG A 183 -2.11 11.87 12.01
C ARG A 183 -2.18 12.79 13.23
N GLU A 184 -3.03 12.48 14.19
CA GLU A 184 -3.12 13.20 15.47
C GLU A 184 -1.81 13.07 16.26
N ALA A 185 -1.31 11.85 16.43
CA ALA A 185 -0.06 11.58 17.12
C ALA A 185 1.12 12.35 16.49
N VAL A 186 1.21 12.36 15.16
CA VAL A 186 2.23 13.16 14.44
C VAL A 186 2.06 14.65 14.76
N ARG A 187 0.86 15.21 14.62
CA ARG A 187 0.63 16.66 14.83
C ARG A 187 0.89 17.11 16.27
N GLU A 188 0.49 16.31 17.24
CA GLU A 188 0.73 16.57 18.66
C GLU A 188 2.23 16.58 18.97
N ASN A 189 2.95 15.53 18.55
CA ASN A 189 4.38 15.41 18.82
C ASN A 189 5.20 16.50 18.11
N LEU A 190 4.80 16.90 16.90
CA LEU A 190 5.41 18.05 16.20
C LEU A 190 5.22 19.35 16.99
N SER A 191 4.03 19.56 17.56
CA SER A 191 3.71 20.75 18.35
C SER A 191 4.53 20.78 19.65
N LEU A 192 4.64 19.64 20.35
CA LEU A 192 5.48 19.52 21.54
C LEU A 192 6.97 19.73 21.22
N HIS A 193 7.46 19.19 20.10
CA HIS A 193 8.83 19.37 19.67
C HIS A 193 9.12 20.85 19.37
N LEU A 194 8.20 21.55 18.70
CA LEU A 194 8.31 22.99 18.45
C LEU A 194 8.45 23.78 19.76
N ILE A 195 7.60 23.52 20.76
CA ILE A 195 7.64 24.23 22.05
C ILE A 195 9.00 24.08 22.71
N ARG A 196 9.57 22.86 22.71
CA ARG A 196 10.90 22.59 23.28
C ARG A 196 12.01 23.30 22.50
N THR A 197 11.94 23.30 21.17
CA THR A 197 12.90 24.02 20.32
C THR A 197 12.86 25.52 20.58
N LEU A 198 11.66 26.10 20.71
CA LEU A 198 11.48 27.52 21.04
C LEU A 198 11.98 27.86 22.45
N GLN A 199 11.78 26.99 23.43
CA GLN A 199 12.30 27.18 24.78
C GLN A 199 13.83 27.23 24.79
N ARG A 200 14.51 26.37 24.03
CA ARG A 200 15.97 26.36 23.89
C ARG A 200 16.52 27.57 23.13
N SER A 201 15.73 28.17 22.23
CA SER A 201 16.16 29.33 21.44
C SER A 201 15.89 30.68 22.10
N LYS A 202 15.18 30.73 23.24
CA LYS A 202 14.90 31.97 23.98
C LYS A 202 16.18 32.70 24.41
N ASP A 203 17.29 31.99 24.52
CA ASP A 203 18.59 32.54 24.89
C ASP A 203 19.36 33.16 23.69
N LEU A 204 18.87 33.00 22.45
CA LEU A 204 19.61 33.33 21.21
C LEU A 204 18.86 34.26 20.23
N VAL A 205 17.54 34.43 20.38
CA VAL A 205 16.70 35.12 19.40
C VAL A 205 16.15 36.42 19.98
N SER A 206 16.38 37.54 19.28
CA SER A 206 15.85 38.84 19.70
C SER A 206 14.32 38.84 19.73
N ALA A 207 13.72 39.71 20.56
CA ALA A 207 12.26 39.86 20.65
C ALA A 207 11.59 40.11 19.29
N GLN A 208 12.33 40.67 18.32
CA GLN A 208 11.85 40.99 16.97
C GLN A 208 11.59 39.74 16.10
N HIS A 209 12.14 38.58 16.49
CA HIS A 209 12.08 37.33 15.72
C HIS A 209 11.27 36.22 16.42
N ALA A 210 10.63 36.52 17.56
CA ALA A 210 9.90 35.55 18.38
C ALA A 210 8.76 34.85 17.61
N GLU A 211 8.13 35.54 16.66
CA GLU A 211 6.98 35.04 15.88
C GLU A 211 7.37 34.32 14.58
N CYS A 212 8.64 34.38 14.14
CA CYS A 212 9.04 33.82 12.84
C CYS A 212 8.80 32.31 12.76
N ILE A 213 9.26 31.56 13.78
CA ILE A 213 9.14 30.10 13.84
C ILE A 213 7.68 29.67 14.07
N PRO A 214 6.92 30.23 15.05
CA PRO A 214 5.50 29.94 15.20
C PRO A 214 4.68 30.15 13.93
N ILE A 215 4.90 31.24 13.19
CA ILE A 215 4.19 31.52 11.93
C ILE A 215 4.56 30.48 10.86
N ALA A 216 5.84 30.16 10.68
CA ALA A 216 6.28 29.16 9.70
C ALA A 216 5.72 27.77 10.02
N PHE A 217 5.71 27.38 11.30
CA PHE A 217 5.11 26.13 11.76
C PHE A 217 3.60 26.11 11.57
N SER A 218 2.90 27.20 11.89
CA SER A 218 1.46 27.27 11.66
C SER A 218 1.13 27.10 10.18
N ARG A 219 1.92 27.73 9.28
CA ARG A 219 1.80 27.53 7.82
C ARG A 219 2.11 26.09 7.39
N MET A 220 3.03 25.41 8.07
CA MET A 220 3.36 24.00 7.80
C MET A 220 2.16 23.07 8.04
N LEU A 221 1.44 23.27 9.16
CA LEU A 221 0.34 22.38 9.57
C LEU A 221 -1.03 22.72 8.98
N ARG A 222 -1.24 23.98 8.57
CA ARG A 222 -2.51 24.45 8.01
C ARG A 222 -2.72 23.92 6.59
N THR A 223 -3.95 23.51 6.30
CA THR A 223 -4.42 23.39 4.92
C THR A 223 -4.48 24.80 4.33
N PRO A 224 -3.96 25.07 3.12
CA PRO A 224 -4.16 26.37 2.49
C PRO A 224 -5.66 26.65 2.39
N VAL A 225 -6.08 27.83 2.86
CA VAL A 225 -7.46 28.30 2.66
C VAL A 225 -7.64 28.41 1.15
N ASP A 226 -8.65 27.72 0.62
CA ASP A 226 -9.02 27.69 -0.79
C ASP A 226 -9.10 29.14 -1.31
N LYS A 227 -8.08 29.57 -2.07
CA LYS A 227 -8.03 30.92 -2.64
C LYS A 227 -8.86 30.95 -3.93
N GLY A 228 -10.18 30.83 -3.79
CA GLY A 228 -11.13 31.07 -4.88
C GLY A 228 -10.93 30.22 -6.16
N PRO A 229 -11.66 30.54 -7.25
CA PRO A 229 -11.79 29.66 -8.41
C PRO A 229 -10.56 29.63 -9.34
N GLN A 230 -9.39 30.12 -8.91
CA GLN A 230 -8.15 29.94 -9.66
C GLN A 230 -7.45 28.66 -9.21
N LYS A 231 -7.90 27.56 -9.80
CA LYS A 231 -7.18 26.28 -9.85
C LYS A 231 -5.72 26.53 -10.26
N THR A 232 -4.82 26.44 -9.31
CA THR A 232 -3.56 25.75 -9.58
C THR A 232 -3.73 24.39 -8.94
N ASN A 233 -3.71 23.33 -9.75
CA ASN A 233 -3.49 21.95 -9.32
C ASN A 233 -2.11 21.87 -8.66
N VAL A 234 -1.87 22.59 -7.57
CA VAL A 234 -0.75 22.29 -6.69
C VAL A 234 -1.18 21.01 -6.01
N ASP A 235 -0.67 19.92 -6.56
CA ASP A 235 -0.77 18.56 -6.13
C ASP A 235 -0.55 18.48 -4.61
N ASP A 236 -1.62 18.63 -3.82
CA ASP A 236 -1.64 18.68 -2.34
C ASP A 236 -1.41 17.26 -1.75
N THR A 237 -0.76 16.41 -2.54
CA THR A 237 -0.19 15.10 -2.20
C THR A 237 1.22 15.23 -1.65
N GLN A 238 1.84 16.41 -1.71
CA GLN A 238 3.10 16.67 -1.02
C GLN A 238 2.92 16.61 0.50
N ASP A 239 3.92 16.07 1.20
CA ASP A 239 3.94 16.06 2.66
C ASP A 239 3.98 17.50 3.22
N ILE A 240 3.64 17.65 4.51
CA ILE A 240 3.66 18.95 5.20
C ILE A 240 5.07 19.58 5.25
N PHE A 241 6.15 18.82 5.00
CA PHE A 241 7.54 19.20 5.25
C PHE A 241 8.23 19.79 4.01
N GLN A 242 8.00 19.27 2.81
CA GLN A 242 8.60 19.77 1.57
C GLN A 242 8.38 21.27 1.35
N PRO A 243 7.12 21.76 1.31
CA PRO A 243 6.83 23.19 1.22
C PRO A 243 7.27 23.99 2.45
N ALA A 244 7.47 23.35 3.60
CA ALA A 244 7.82 24.04 4.86
C ALA A 244 9.16 24.77 4.76
N LEU A 245 10.12 24.24 4.01
CA LEU A 245 11.44 24.86 3.81
C LEU A 245 11.34 26.27 3.21
N GLY A 246 10.30 26.55 2.41
CA GLY A 246 10.05 27.86 1.81
C GLY A 246 9.27 28.84 2.67
N TYR A 247 8.79 28.45 3.86
CA TYR A 247 7.94 29.31 4.71
C TYR A 247 8.72 30.30 5.57
N MET A 248 10.03 30.09 5.73
CA MET A 248 10.89 30.98 6.49
C MET A 248 11.55 32.00 5.56
N LEU A 249 10.99 33.22 5.54
CA LEU A 249 11.52 34.34 4.75
C LEU A 249 12.58 35.15 5.50
N CYS A 250 12.65 35.02 6.83
CA CYS A 250 13.66 35.69 7.64
C CYS A 250 15.01 34.99 7.46
N GLN A 251 16.02 35.72 6.96
CA GLN A 251 17.37 35.19 6.72
C GLN A 251 18.02 34.68 8.01
N VAL A 252 17.79 35.35 9.14
CA VAL A 252 18.34 34.98 10.45
C VAL A 252 17.72 33.68 10.97
N CYS A 253 16.39 33.55 10.92
CA CYS A 253 15.69 32.37 11.44
C CYS A 253 15.75 31.17 10.49
N SER A 254 16.10 31.36 9.22
CA SER A 254 16.23 30.29 8.22
C SER A 254 17.26 29.22 8.61
N VAL A 255 18.33 29.62 9.31
CA VAL A 255 19.41 28.74 9.77
C VAL A 255 18.92 27.73 10.80
N GLN A 256 17.98 28.13 11.67
CA GLN A 256 17.39 27.26 12.69
C GLN A 256 16.19 26.47 12.15
N TRP A 257 15.46 27.03 11.17
CA TRP A 257 14.27 26.40 10.62
C TRP A 257 14.55 25.14 9.80
N LYS A 258 15.58 25.14 8.95
CA LYS A 258 15.89 23.96 8.13
C LYS A 258 16.22 22.71 8.98
N PRO A 259 17.10 22.79 9.99
CA PRO A 259 17.33 21.66 10.91
C PRO A 259 16.09 21.25 11.70
N ALA A 260 15.22 22.21 12.07
CA ALA A 260 13.96 21.90 12.74
C ALA A 260 13.01 21.10 11.84
N VAL A 261 12.85 21.51 10.57
CA VAL A 261 12.04 20.76 9.59
C VAL A 261 12.57 19.34 9.38
N GLU A 262 13.88 19.16 9.33
CA GLU A 262 14.46 17.83 9.20
C GLU A 262 14.24 16.98 10.47
N SER A 263 14.38 17.58 11.65
CA SER A 263 14.06 16.93 12.93
C SER A 263 12.59 16.51 13.01
N PHE A 264 11.68 17.35 12.49
CA PHE A 264 10.26 17.02 12.37
C PHE A 264 9.98 15.83 11.45
N LYS A 265 10.68 15.73 10.30
CA LYS A 265 10.57 14.57 9.41
C LYS A 265 11.05 13.28 10.07
N ILE A 266 12.17 13.33 10.78
CA ILE A 266 12.71 12.16 11.51
C ILE A 266 11.72 11.73 12.59
N LEU A 267 11.17 12.69 13.34
CA LEU A 267 10.19 12.42 14.39
C LEU A 267 8.92 11.79 13.83
N SER A 268 8.39 12.30 12.71
CA SER A 268 7.17 11.74 12.10
C SER A 268 7.38 10.32 11.58
N ALA A 269 8.53 10.03 10.95
CA ALA A 269 8.89 8.67 10.54
C ALA A 269 8.94 7.71 11.75
N ARG A 270 9.60 8.10 12.84
CA ARG A 270 9.65 7.31 14.08
C ARG A 270 8.27 7.05 14.70
N ILE A 271 7.34 8.00 14.59
CA ILE A 271 5.97 7.82 15.08
C ILE A 271 5.26 6.77 14.22
N VAL A 272 5.31 6.91 12.89
CA VAL A 272 4.68 5.96 11.96
C VAL A 272 5.22 4.54 12.15
N ASP A 273 6.54 4.40 12.28
CA ASP A 273 7.18 3.09 12.48
C ASP A 273 6.76 2.41 13.79
N ARG A 274 6.43 3.18 14.84
CA ARG A 274 5.90 2.63 16.10
C ARG A 274 4.50 2.03 15.92
N TYR A 275 3.63 2.72 15.18
CA TYR A 275 2.29 2.24 14.85
C TYR A 275 2.31 1.04 13.90
N ASN A 276 3.39 0.86 13.14
CA ASN A 276 3.59 -0.33 12.34
C ASN A 276 3.92 -1.57 13.18
N LYS A 277 4.64 -1.40 14.30
CA LYS A 277 5.06 -2.51 15.18
C LYS A 277 4.01 -2.94 16.21
N GLY A 278 2.79 -2.39 16.16
CA GLY A 278 1.74 -2.69 17.14
C GLY A 278 2.06 -2.22 18.57
N ALA A 279 3.04 -1.33 18.74
CA ALA A 279 3.37 -0.81 20.05
C ALA A 279 2.26 0.16 20.53
N PRO A 280 1.74 0.01 21.77
CA PRO A 280 0.79 0.97 22.32
C PRO A 280 1.40 2.37 22.35
N PRO A 281 0.58 3.45 22.38
CA PRO A 281 1.09 4.80 22.54
C PRO A 281 1.91 4.87 23.84
N VAL A 282 3.22 5.03 23.70
CA VAL A 282 4.13 5.23 24.83
C VAL A 282 3.76 6.54 25.47
N ASP A 283 3.54 6.53 26.78
CA ASP A 283 3.47 7.72 27.61
C ASP A 283 4.62 8.65 27.22
N THR A 284 4.28 9.86 26.75
CA THR A 284 5.18 10.79 26.05
C THR A 284 6.44 11.15 26.85
N SER A 285 6.45 10.77 28.13
CA SER A 285 7.54 10.64 29.09
C SER A 285 8.80 9.87 28.63
N GLN A 286 8.70 8.86 27.74
CA GLN A 286 9.83 7.92 27.50
C GLN A 286 10.55 8.02 26.14
N VAL A 287 10.04 8.74 25.14
CA VAL A 287 10.80 9.06 23.91
C VAL A 287 11.75 10.26 24.13
N LEU A 288 11.82 10.75 25.37
CA LEU A 288 12.42 12.01 25.80
C LEU A 288 13.94 11.98 26.03
N MET A 289 14.64 10.87 25.79
CA MET A 289 16.05 10.70 26.19
C MET A 289 17.03 10.30 25.05
N ALA A 290 16.63 10.39 23.77
CA ALA A 290 17.54 10.11 22.63
C ALA A 290 17.42 11.11 21.48
#